data_AF-A0A1F6CLX4-F1
#
_entry.id   AF-A0A1F6CLX4-F1
#
_cell.length_a   1.000
_cell.length_b   1.000
_cell.length_c   1.000
_cell.angle_alpha   90.00
_cell.angle_beta   90.00
_cell.angle_gamma   90.00
#
_symmetry.space_group_name_H-M   'P 1'
#
loop_
_entity.id
_entity.type
_entity.pdbx_description
1 polymer ?
#
loop_
_entity_poly.entity_id
_entity_poly.type
_entity_poly.pdbx_seq_one_letter_code
_entity_poly.pdbx_strand_id
1 'polypeptide(L)'
;MTQKVSKDWYIAATHYLTAGFAIPFLISAAFTLATIPFIGMDENGNLVNGNAQTFMYFAPIIVGIIATWFGVMYSSRFLKKRYVIPDANRIIKLSTIYFAAIFLIFEVWLVVSELYAPQMPTSEFLEYVGTDVLFGIVGTYIFYAASVKYLR
;
A
#
# COMPACT_ATOMS: atom_id res chain seq x y z
N MET A 1 15.49 24.81 -9.74
CA MET A 1 15.70 24.38 -8.33
C MET A 1 17.03 23.68 -8.25
N THR A 2 17.90 24.06 -7.31
CA THR A 2 19.13 23.31 -7.01
C THR A 2 18.78 21.99 -6.34
N GLN A 3 19.30 20.89 -6.87
CA GLN A 3 19.14 19.56 -6.27
C GLN A 3 19.95 19.47 -4.98
N LYS A 4 19.40 18.78 -3.97
CA LYS A 4 20.04 18.55 -2.68
C LYS A 4 20.81 17.23 -2.67
N VAL A 5 22.02 17.24 -2.13
CA VAL A 5 22.75 16.01 -1.81
C VAL A 5 22.24 15.50 -0.46
N SER A 6 21.75 14.27 -0.42
CA SER A 6 21.31 13.61 0.81
C SER A 6 21.79 12.16 0.83
N LYS A 7 21.76 11.53 2.01
CA LYS A 7 22.12 10.13 2.17
C LYS A 7 21.06 9.22 1.52
N ASP A 8 21.51 8.11 0.95
CA ASP A 8 20.66 7.16 0.25
C ASP A 8 19.48 6.65 1.10
N TRP A 9 19.72 6.34 2.37
CA TRP A 9 18.69 5.85 3.28
C TRP A 9 17.53 6.85 3.46
N TYR A 10 17.83 8.16 3.42
CA TYR A 10 16.85 9.22 3.59
C TYR A 10 16.01 9.41 2.32
N ILE A 11 16.66 9.34 1.15
CA ILE A 11 15.96 9.37 -0.14
C ILE A 11 15.06 8.12 -0.27
N ALA A 12 15.56 6.95 0.12
CA ALA A 12 14.79 5.71 0.14
C ALA A 12 13.60 5.76 1.11
N ALA A 13 13.80 6.30 2.32
CA ALA A 13 12.72 6.47 3.30
C ALA A 13 11.66 7.45 2.78
N THR A 14 12.08 8.55 2.17
CA THR A 14 11.17 9.49 1.50
C THR A 14 10.40 8.80 0.37
N HIS A 15 11.07 7.97 -0.43
CA HIS A 15 10.44 7.22 -1.51
C HIS A 15 9.33 6.31 -0.98
N TYR A 16 9.67 5.48 0.01
CA TYR A 16 8.76 4.57 0.71
C TYR A 16 7.59 5.33 1.35
N LEU A 17 7.85 6.35 2.18
CA LEU A 17 6.80 7.10 2.88
C LEU A 17 5.82 7.76 1.91
N THR A 18 6.30 8.21 0.74
CA THR A 18 5.43 8.83 -0.26
C THR A 18 4.65 7.78 -1.06
N ALA A 19 5.37 6.79 -1.61
CA ALA A 19 4.82 5.86 -2.60
C ALA A 19 4.18 4.61 -1.99
N GLY A 20 4.68 4.17 -0.84
CA GLY A 20 4.24 2.98 -0.14
C GLY A 20 3.28 3.25 1.02
N PHE A 21 3.18 4.51 1.47
CA PHE A 21 2.30 4.88 2.58
C PHE A 21 1.36 6.04 2.20
N ALA A 22 1.88 7.27 2.06
CA ALA A 22 1.04 8.47 1.96
C ALA A 22 0.09 8.46 0.75
N ILE A 23 0.58 8.13 -0.44
CA ILE A 23 -0.26 8.12 -1.65
C ILE A 23 -1.27 6.97 -1.63
N PRO A 24 -0.87 5.70 -1.36
CA PRO A 24 -1.83 4.62 -1.15
C PRO A 24 -2.90 4.97 -0.11
N PHE A 25 -2.51 5.50 1.05
CA PHE A 25 -3.44 5.89 2.10
C PHE A 25 -4.45 6.95 1.62
N LEU A 26 -3.98 8.03 0.99
CA LEU A 26 -4.85 9.11 0.51
C LEU A 26 -5.81 8.64 -0.59
N ILE A 27 -5.34 7.81 -1.53
CA ILE A 27 -6.17 7.26 -2.60
C ILE A 27 -7.21 6.29 -2.03
N SER A 28 -6.82 5.39 -1.12
CA SER A 28 -7.75 4.46 -0.47
C SER A 28 -8.78 5.19 0.38
N ALA A 29 -8.39 6.23 1.11
CA ALA A 29 -9.32 7.06 1.88
C ALA A 29 -10.31 7.79 0.96
N ALA A 30 -9.82 8.41 -0.13
CA ALA A 30 -10.68 9.07 -1.11
C ALA A 30 -11.63 8.08 -1.79
N PHE A 31 -11.15 6.89 -2.14
CA PHE A 31 -11.95 5.82 -2.74
C PHE A 31 -13.06 5.37 -1.77
N THR A 32 -12.70 5.10 -0.52
CA THR A 32 -13.66 4.70 0.53
C THR A 32 -14.76 5.74 0.65
N LEU A 33 -14.40 7.02 0.83
CA LEU A 33 -15.36 8.12 0.94
C LEU A 33 -16.26 8.26 -0.30
N ALA A 34 -15.69 8.08 -1.50
CA ALA A 34 -16.45 8.14 -2.75
C ALA A 34 -17.43 6.97 -2.91
N THR A 35 -17.13 5.81 -2.31
CA THR A 35 -18.01 4.62 -2.40
C THR A 35 -19.16 4.63 -1.39
N ILE A 36 -19.05 5.35 -0.26
CA ILE A 36 -20.07 5.39 0.80
C ILE A 36 -21.50 5.60 0.26
N PRO A 37 -21.78 6.55 -0.65
CA PRO A 37 -23.15 6.77 -1.15
C PRO A 37 -23.72 5.63 -1.99
N PHE A 38 -22.86 4.76 -2.54
CA PHE A 38 -23.25 3.64 -3.40
C PHE A 38 -23.42 2.33 -2.61
N ILE A 39 -22.88 2.30 -1.40
CA ILE A 39 -23.02 1.21 -0.44
C ILE A 39 -24.36 1.44 0.27
N GLY A 40 -25.46 1.08 -0.38
CA GLY A 40 -26.78 1.13 0.25
C GLY A 40 -26.77 0.25 1.50
N MET A 41 -26.93 0.88 2.67
CA MET A 41 -27.08 0.21 3.96
C MET A 41 -28.55 0.17 4.34
N ASP A 42 -29.04 -0.99 4.79
CA ASP A 42 -30.34 -1.05 5.44
C ASP A 42 -30.28 -0.38 6.83
N GLU A 43 -31.43 -0.27 7.47
CA GLU A 43 -31.58 0.25 8.84
C GLU A 43 -30.81 -0.54 9.91
N ASN A 44 -30.31 -1.73 9.58
CA ASN A 44 -29.50 -2.59 10.45
C ASN A 44 -27.99 -2.53 10.10
N GLY A 45 -27.59 -1.71 9.12
CA GLY A 45 -26.20 -1.59 8.66
C GLY A 45 -25.74 -2.67 7.69
N ASN A 46 -26.63 -3.52 7.19
CA ASN A 46 -26.30 -4.55 6.20
C ASN A 46 -26.30 -3.99 4.78
N LEU A 47 -25.45 -4.57 3.93
CA LEU A 47 -25.39 -4.23 2.51
C LEU A 47 -26.66 -4.68 1.78
N VAL A 48 -27.38 -3.74 1.18
CA VAL A 48 -28.67 -3.99 0.50
C VAL A 48 -28.48 -4.57 -0.91
N ASN A 49 -27.27 -4.48 -1.48
CA ASN A 49 -27.04 -4.76 -2.89
C ASN A 49 -25.97 -5.83 -3.10
N GLY A 50 -26.37 -7.05 -3.50
CA GLY A 50 -25.44 -8.19 -3.67
C GLY A 50 -24.31 -7.92 -4.68
N ASN A 51 -24.54 -7.05 -5.68
CA ASN A 51 -23.49 -6.62 -6.60
C ASN A 51 -22.47 -5.66 -5.95
N ALA A 52 -22.87 -4.93 -4.91
CA ALA A 52 -21.95 -4.08 -4.15
C ALA A 52 -20.96 -4.90 -3.31
N GLN A 53 -21.34 -6.10 -2.88
CA GLN A 53 -20.47 -6.97 -2.08
C GLN A 53 -19.26 -7.46 -2.88
N THR A 54 -19.47 -7.94 -4.11
CA THR A 54 -18.37 -8.35 -5.01
C THR A 54 -17.47 -7.15 -5.37
N PHE A 55 -18.06 -5.98 -5.62
CA PHE A 55 -17.30 -4.76 -5.90
C PHE A 55 -16.45 -4.35 -4.69
N MET A 56 -16.98 -4.41 -3.47
CA MET A 56 -16.25 -4.09 -2.24
C MET A 56 -15.11 -5.06 -1.95
N TYR A 57 -15.18 -6.30 -2.43
CA TYR A 57 -14.10 -7.28 -2.25
C TYR A 57 -12.92 -7.01 -3.20
N PHE A 58 -13.17 -6.82 -4.49
CA PHE A 58 -12.11 -6.70 -5.50
C PHE A 58 -11.62 -5.27 -5.74
N ALA A 59 -12.47 -4.26 -5.56
CA ALA A 59 -12.09 -2.88 -5.85
C ALA A 59 -10.93 -2.36 -4.98
N PRO A 60 -10.87 -2.63 -3.65
CA PRO A 60 -9.73 -2.21 -2.83
C PRO A 60 -8.40 -2.76 -3.32
N ILE A 61 -8.39 -4.00 -3.83
CA ILE A 61 -7.19 -4.65 -4.38
C ILE A 61 -6.70 -3.88 -5.61
N ILE A 62 -7.59 -3.65 -6.57
CA ILE A 62 -7.26 -2.93 -7.82
C ILE A 62 -6.82 -1.50 -7.51
N VAL A 63 -7.54 -0.82 -6.61
CA VAL A 63 -7.23 0.54 -6.17
C VAL A 63 -5.86 0.57 -5.49
N GLY A 64 -5.53 -0.39 -4.62
CA GLY A 64 -4.24 -0.46 -3.94
C GLY A 64 -3.06 -0.64 -4.89
N ILE A 65 -3.20 -1.52 -5.89
CA ILE A 65 -2.21 -1.72 -6.97
C ILE A 65 -2.00 -0.41 -7.74
N ILE A 66 -3.09 0.21 -8.19
CA ILE A 66 -3.06 1.46 -8.96
C ILE A 66 -2.44 2.59 -8.12
N ALA A 67 -2.85 2.71 -6.86
CA ALA A 67 -2.38 3.73 -5.93
C ALA A 67 -0.89 3.60 -5.66
N THR A 68 -0.39 2.39 -5.44
CA THR A 68 1.05 2.10 -5.27
C THR A 68 1.81 2.49 -6.53
N TRP A 69 1.32 2.10 -7.71
CA TRP A 69 1.95 2.43 -8.98
C TRP A 69 2.04 3.94 -9.22
N PHE A 70 0.93 4.68 -9.04
CA PHE A 70 0.91 6.14 -9.12
C PHE A 70 1.80 6.78 -8.05
N GLY A 71 1.81 6.21 -6.85
CA GLY A 71 2.66 6.66 -5.75
C GLY A 71 4.13 6.61 -6.10
N VAL A 72 4.58 5.48 -6.65
CA VAL A 72 5.96 5.30 -7.11
C VAL A 72 6.30 6.25 -8.26
N MET A 73 5.42 6.39 -9.25
CA MET A 73 5.62 7.32 -10.36
C MET A 73 5.77 8.77 -9.86
N TYR A 74 4.86 9.23 -9.00
CA TYR A 74 4.88 10.57 -8.44
C TYR A 74 6.14 10.80 -7.59
N SER A 75 6.43 9.87 -6.68
CA SER A 75 7.59 9.97 -5.79
C SER A 75 8.90 9.97 -6.58
N SER A 76 9.03 9.14 -7.62
CA SER A 76 10.21 9.14 -8.50
C SER A 76 10.43 10.49 -9.19
N ARG A 77 9.36 11.10 -9.72
CA ARG A 77 9.42 12.43 -10.34
C ARG A 77 9.80 13.52 -9.32
N PHE A 78 9.26 13.45 -8.10
CA PHE A 78 9.61 14.36 -7.02
C PHE A 78 11.08 14.24 -6.62
N LEU A 79 11.57 13.01 -6.44
CA LEU A 79 12.95 12.76 -6.03
C LEU A 79 13.96 13.21 -7.08
N LYS A 80 13.73 12.88 -8.37
CA LYS A 80 14.57 13.34 -9.48
C LYS A 80 14.62 14.87 -9.59
N LYS A 81 13.57 15.58 -9.18
CA LYS A 81 13.56 17.06 -9.13
C LYS A 81 14.28 17.64 -7.92
N ARG A 82 14.30 16.94 -6.78
CA ARG A 82 14.73 17.50 -5.49
C ARG A 82 16.11 17.03 -5.03
N TYR A 83 16.57 15.85 -5.44
CA TYR A 83 17.80 15.24 -4.97
C TYR A 83 18.74 14.86 -6.10
N VAL A 84 20.04 14.84 -5.79
CA VAL A 84 21.04 14.12 -6.60
C VAL A 84 20.96 12.65 -6.21
N ILE A 85 20.73 11.76 -7.17
CA ILE A 85 20.58 10.32 -6.95
C ILE A 85 21.81 9.62 -7.55
N PRO A 86 22.87 9.36 -6.76
CA PRO A 86 24.10 8.75 -7.28
C PRO A 86 23.91 7.27 -7.64
N ASP A 87 23.11 6.53 -6.86
CA ASP A 87 22.81 5.12 -7.10
C ASP A 87 21.31 4.83 -6.94
N ALA A 88 20.59 4.87 -8.06
CA ALA A 88 19.15 4.56 -8.08
C ALA A 88 18.85 3.13 -7.59
N ASN A 89 19.75 2.16 -7.84
CA ASN A 89 19.53 0.77 -7.45
C ASN A 89 19.51 0.62 -5.94
N ARG A 90 20.40 1.33 -5.25
CA ARG A 90 20.44 1.32 -3.78
C ARG A 90 19.18 1.94 -3.19
N ILE A 91 18.68 3.03 -3.77
CA ILE A 91 17.41 3.65 -3.33
C ILE A 91 16.24 2.70 -3.51
N ILE A 92 16.12 2.05 -4.68
CA ILE A 92 15.06 1.10 -4.99
C ILE A 92 15.07 -0.07 -4.00
N LYS A 93 16.24 -0.68 -3.76
CA LYS A 93 16.36 -1.81 -2.83
C LYS A 93 16.01 -1.41 -1.40
N LEU A 94 16.57 -0.30 -0.90
CA LEU A 94 16.30 0.16 0.47
C LEU A 94 14.82 0.50 0.67
N SER A 95 14.20 1.22 -0.27
CA SER A 95 12.78 1.58 -0.18
C SER A 95 11.86 0.36 -0.26
N THR A 96 12.21 -0.65 -1.08
CA THR A 96 11.49 -1.93 -1.13
C THR A 96 11.62 -2.71 0.17
N ILE A 97 12.81 -2.72 0.79
CA ILE A 97 13.02 -3.34 2.11
C ILE A 97 12.17 -2.64 3.16
N TYR A 98 12.10 -1.31 3.15
CA TYR A 98 11.23 -0.57 4.09
C TYR A 98 9.76 -0.92 3.89
N PHE A 99 9.31 -1.01 2.63
CA PHE A 99 7.94 -1.42 2.30
C PHE A 99 7.63 -2.81 2.86
N ALA A 100 8.46 -3.81 2.54
CA ALA A 100 8.26 -5.18 2.98
C ALA A 100 8.37 -5.36 4.50
N ALA A 101 9.32 -4.67 5.14
CA ALA A 101 9.52 -4.74 6.58
C ALA A 101 8.33 -4.15 7.35
N ILE A 102 7.81 -3.01 6.91
CA ILE A 102 6.65 -2.39 7.55
C ILE A 102 5.40 -3.24 7.34
N PHE A 103 5.18 -3.76 6.13
CA PHE A 103 4.11 -4.72 5.87
C PHE A 103 4.18 -5.92 6.83
N LEU A 104 5.35 -6.54 6.96
CA LEU A 104 5.56 -7.67 7.87
C LEU A 104 5.30 -7.31 9.33
N ILE A 105 5.67 -6.10 9.78
CA ILE A 105 5.39 -5.63 11.14
C ILE A 105 3.89 -5.53 11.37
N PHE A 106 3.13 -4.99 10.40
CA PHE A 106 1.67 -4.91 10.49
C PHE A 106 1.02 -6.30 10.53
N GLU A 107 1.48 -7.23 9.69
CA GLU A 107 1.00 -8.61 9.67
C GLU A 107 1.24 -9.33 10.99
N VAL A 108 2.45 -9.23 11.53
CA VAL A 108 2.77 -9.82 12.84
C VAL A 108 1.90 -9.22 13.92
N TRP A 109 1.70 -7.90 13.91
CA TRP A 109 0.82 -7.23 14.87
C TRP A 109 -0.62 -7.71 14.76
N LEU A 110 -1.15 -7.85 13.53
CA LEU A 110 -2.50 -8.34 13.27
C LEU A 110 -2.67 -9.76 13.81
N VAL A 111 -1.75 -10.68 13.50
CA VAL A 111 -1.77 -12.05 14.02
C VAL A 111 -1.69 -12.10 15.54
N VAL A 112 -0.79 -11.34 16.16
CA VAL A 112 -0.66 -11.31 17.62
C VAL A 112 -1.93 -10.74 18.27
N SER A 113 -2.54 -9.71 17.67
CA SER A 113 -3.77 -9.11 18.19
C SER A 113 -4.95 -10.08 18.16
N GLU A 114 -5.12 -10.84 17.07
CA GLU A 114 -6.18 -11.82 16.94
C GLU A 114 -5.99 -13.00 17.91
N LEU A 115 -4.75 -13.45 18.13
CA LEU A 115 -4.45 -14.49 19.11
C LEU A 115 -4.78 -14.07 20.55
N TYR A 116 -4.60 -12.79 20.87
CA TYR A 116 -4.84 -12.27 22.22
C TYR A 116 -6.32 -11.96 22.47
N ALA A 117 -7.04 -11.43 21.47
CA ALA A 117 -8.44 -11.06 21.57
C ALA A 117 -9.19 -11.42 20.28
N PRO A 118 -9.53 -12.71 20.09
CA PRO A 118 -10.17 -13.18 18.86
C PRO A 118 -11.46 -12.42 18.55
N GLN A 119 -11.54 -11.88 17.34
CA GLN A 119 -12.71 -11.17 16.81
C GLN A 119 -13.43 -11.98 15.73
N MET A 120 -12.77 -12.97 15.12
CA MET A 120 -13.35 -13.75 14.03
C MET A 120 -13.10 -15.26 14.18
N PRO A 121 -13.91 -16.12 13.54
CA PRO A 121 -13.66 -17.56 13.49
C PRO A 121 -12.28 -17.87 12.89
N THR A 122 -11.59 -18.88 13.42
CA THR A 122 -10.22 -19.22 12.99
C THR A 122 -10.11 -19.49 11.49
N SER A 123 -11.11 -20.11 10.87
CA SER A 123 -11.13 -20.37 9.43
C SER A 123 -11.16 -19.08 8.61
N GLU A 124 -11.98 -18.11 9.01
CA GLU A 124 -12.08 -16.80 8.34
C GLU A 124 -10.81 -15.99 8.54
N PHE A 125 -10.21 -16.06 9.73
CA PHE A 125 -8.93 -15.42 10.01
C PHE A 125 -7.79 -15.94 9.12
N LEU A 126 -7.69 -17.26 8.97
CA LEU A 126 -6.65 -17.86 8.12
C LEU A 126 -6.83 -17.49 6.64
N GLU A 127 -8.07 -17.38 6.16
CA GLU A 127 -8.36 -16.91 4.81
C GLU A 127 -7.96 -15.44 4.63
N TYR A 128 -8.29 -14.59 5.61
CA TYR A 128 -7.91 -13.18 5.62
C TYR A 128 -6.38 -13.01 5.58
N VAL A 129 -5.65 -13.63 6.51
CA VAL A 129 -4.18 -13.56 6.57
C VAL A 129 -3.55 -14.12 5.29
N GLY A 130 -4.07 -15.24 4.76
CA GLY A 130 -3.58 -15.80 3.50
C GLY A 130 -3.72 -14.83 2.34
N THR A 131 -4.84 -14.11 2.27
CA THR A 131 -5.11 -13.10 1.25
C THR A 131 -4.21 -11.86 1.43
N ASP A 132 -4.05 -11.38 2.67
CA ASP A 132 -3.24 -10.19 2.97
C ASP A 132 -1.74 -10.46 2.72
N VAL A 133 -1.23 -11.63 3.11
CA VAL A 133 0.15 -12.05 2.81
C VAL A 133 0.40 -12.12 1.29
N LEU A 134 -0.53 -12.71 0.52
CA LEU A 134 -0.44 -12.73 -0.94
C LEU A 134 -0.39 -11.30 -1.49
N PHE A 135 -1.25 -10.43 -0.96
CA PHE A 135 -1.29 -9.01 -1.34
C PHE A 135 0.02 -8.29 -1.00
N GLY A 136 0.62 -8.54 0.15
CA GLY A 136 1.92 -7.98 0.52
C GLY A 136 3.05 -8.42 -0.39
N ILE A 137 3.07 -9.69 -0.79
CA ILE A 137 4.07 -10.22 -1.75
C ILE A 137 3.89 -9.53 -3.11
N VAL A 138 2.67 -9.51 -3.64
CA VAL A 138 2.36 -8.90 -4.94
C VAL A 138 2.60 -7.39 -4.90
N GLY A 139 2.18 -6.71 -3.83
CA GLY A 139 2.37 -5.29 -3.60
C GLY A 139 3.86 -4.91 -3.51
N THR A 140 4.66 -5.70 -2.79
CA THR A 140 6.12 -5.52 -2.72
C THR A 140 6.76 -5.67 -4.10
N TYR A 141 6.34 -6.68 -4.87
CA TYR A 141 6.82 -6.86 -6.23
C TYR A 141 6.44 -5.69 -7.15
N ILE A 142 5.19 -5.22 -7.09
CA ILE A 142 4.70 -4.07 -7.87
C ILE A 142 5.47 -2.80 -7.49
N PHE A 143 5.65 -2.55 -6.20
CA PHE A 143 6.43 -1.43 -5.69
C PHE A 143 7.85 -1.46 -6.28
N TYR A 144 8.53 -2.60 -6.16
CA TYR A 144 9.87 -2.79 -6.72
C TYR A 144 9.91 -2.58 -8.24
N ALA A 145 9.03 -3.24 -8.98
CA ALA A 145 8.99 -3.18 -10.44
C ALA A 145 8.69 -1.74 -10.94
N ALA A 146 7.75 -1.06 -10.31
CA ALA A 146 7.47 0.34 -10.60
C ALA A 146 8.67 1.24 -10.25
N SER A 147 9.35 1.01 -9.13
CA SER A 147 10.51 1.82 -8.72
C SER A 147 11.68 1.62 -9.67
N VAL A 148 11.90 0.39 -10.16
CA VAL A 148 12.84 0.11 -11.26
C VAL A 148 12.47 0.90 -12.51
N LYS A 149 11.19 0.92 -12.90
CA LYS A 149 10.73 1.60 -14.12
C LYS A 149 10.84 3.12 -14.05
N TYR A 150 10.54 3.72 -12.91
CA TYR A 150 10.38 5.19 -12.80
C TYR A 150 11.58 5.90 -12.18
N LEU A 151 12.38 5.22 -11.36
CA LEU A 151 13.49 5.81 -10.60
C LEU A 151 14.84 5.61 -11.28
N ARG A 152 15.01 4.52 -12.06
CA ARG A 152 16.04 4.46 -13.10
C ARG A 152 15.70 5.42 -14.24
#